data_AF-A0A7X8AEQ4-F1
#
_entry.id   AF-A0A7X8AEQ4-F1
#
_cell.length_a   1.000
_cell.length_b   1.000
_cell.length_c   1.000
_cell.angle_alpha   90.00
_cell.angle_beta   90.00
_cell.angle_gamma   90.00
#
_symmetry.space_group_name_H-M   'P 1'
#
loop_
_entity.id
_entity.type
_entity.pdbx_description
1 polymer ?
#
loop_
_entity_poly.entity_id
_entity_poly.type
_entity_poly.pdbx_seq_one_letter_code
_entity_poly.pdbx_strand_id
1 'polypeptide(L)'
;MTGRHLLAVLFISLTLIMASACGGNKQNKQPENNKTGTTAVNNEKTPEPSGETNGSAPESEQVIDQQEVELPDAAFLSTYPGVLYCMSLTLEQIFTVLGTQFELYENAAQGYDIYKFPEYGLVMEYDTISEKLSTIWVNDTPYYVYSGTIKSFDIDNDGRQEEIAAYEDSNLNGRVTVFSRDGLIIADQTTDYFGGECRMSLMVGYGPERESLIILDTNNPTECEVFSYSNGKLISMLPPAPAKASNNAVVEAGEGRVTLTLPDQGITYDCPLPEHLVKSYPDLNTDYYYQFDRRVRPVVKDNVLYLTERDSLQIKFHDMEEDISTYFDVAQVVREYQYSGGGKWQHLSTKGGPKYEKNSLTSGLNANDFRIGKIKLLSPVREAAGEIGLDLEQYTDYDFLVGVLYRNGGVCVGITNEIISYISLEKDGEIETPRGLKIFHSKQQAMDLYGLPDRGYYEDRIWTYYLLRDEEMEFGHYRMADTFNIEFEGDFVKKIWMSEYISVY
;
A
#
# COMPACT_ATOMS: atom_id res chain seq x y z
N MET A 1 -12.80 21.84 -24.18
CA MET A 1 -13.00 23.26 -23.78
C MET A 1 -13.96 23.22 -22.60
N THR A 2 -13.66 23.61 -21.36
CA THR A 2 -12.65 24.49 -20.78
C THR A 2 -12.30 23.99 -19.37
N GLY A 3 -11.17 23.29 -19.23
CA GLY A 3 -10.48 23.14 -17.95
C GLY A 3 -9.61 24.37 -17.73
N ARG A 4 -10.07 25.32 -16.90
CA ARG A 4 -9.25 26.44 -16.39
C ARG A 4 -9.87 27.28 -15.26
N HIS A 5 -10.97 26.85 -14.63
CA HIS A 5 -11.64 27.65 -13.59
C HIS A 5 -11.72 27.03 -12.17
N LEU A 6 -11.25 25.80 -11.94
CA LEU A 6 -11.28 25.21 -10.60
C LEU A 6 -10.06 25.53 -9.71
N LEU A 7 -8.99 26.10 -10.27
CA LEU A 7 -7.80 26.53 -9.53
C LEU A 7 -7.97 27.88 -8.79
N ALA A 8 -9.08 28.59 -9.00
CA ALA A 8 -9.31 29.91 -8.41
C ALA A 8 -10.09 29.88 -7.09
N VAL A 9 -10.78 28.77 -6.77
CA VAL A 9 -11.61 28.68 -5.54
C VAL A 9 -10.80 28.17 -4.35
N LEU A 10 -9.74 27.38 -4.57
CA LEU A 10 -8.83 26.90 -3.53
C LEU A 10 -7.86 27.97 -2.99
N PHE A 11 -7.70 29.10 -3.69
CA PHE A 11 -6.81 30.20 -3.27
C PHE A 11 -7.49 31.27 -2.40
N ILE A 12 -8.81 31.26 -2.25
CA ILE A 12 -9.55 32.32 -1.51
C ILE A 12 -9.77 31.94 -0.03
N SER A 13 -9.62 30.66 0.34
CA SER A 13 -9.80 30.22 1.73
C SER A 13 -8.55 30.41 2.61
N LEU A 14 -7.36 30.65 2.02
CA LEU A 14 -6.10 30.72 2.76
C LEU A 14 -5.61 32.15 3.07
N THR A 15 -6.34 33.21 2.70
CA THR A 15 -5.86 34.62 2.83
C THR A 15 -6.59 35.47 3.87
N LEU A 16 -7.27 34.88 4.85
CA LEU A 16 -8.08 35.63 5.83
C LEU A 16 -7.57 35.65 7.28
N ILE A 17 -6.27 35.40 7.52
CA ILE A 17 -5.63 35.73 8.80
C ILE A 17 -4.31 36.45 8.56
N MET A 18 -4.37 37.69 8.08
CA MET A 18 -3.34 38.71 8.36
C MET A 18 -3.96 40.11 8.38
N ALA A 19 -4.20 40.63 9.58
CA ALA A 19 -4.31 42.06 9.83
C ALA A 19 -4.02 42.39 11.31
N SER A 20 -2.75 42.67 11.62
CA SER A 20 -2.24 43.72 12.56
C SER A 20 -0.74 43.44 12.80
N ALA A 21 0.24 44.33 12.67
CA ALA A 21 0.27 45.76 12.45
C ALA A 21 1.65 46.16 11.85
N CYS A 22 1.59 47.11 10.93
CA CYS A 22 2.48 48.25 10.66
C CYS A 22 3.89 48.34 11.31
N GLY A 23 4.88 48.51 10.42
CA GLY A 23 5.92 49.57 10.50
C GLY A 23 7.21 49.17 11.20
N GLY A 24 8.41 49.35 10.66
CA GLY A 24 8.88 50.03 9.46
C GLY A 24 10.40 50.21 9.52
N ASN A 25 10.99 50.44 8.35
CA ASN A 25 12.33 51.00 8.06
C ASN A 25 13.62 50.14 8.09
N LYS A 26 14.04 49.80 6.86
CA LYS A 26 15.23 50.29 6.11
C LYS A 26 16.67 49.95 6.57
N GLN A 27 17.32 49.24 5.64
CA GLN A 27 18.60 49.52 4.94
C GLN A 27 19.95 49.03 5.50
N ASN A 28 20.56 48.15 4.69
CA ASN A 28 21.94 48.12 4.17
C ASN A 28 23.14 48.23 5.13
N LYS A 29 23.99 47.19 5.15
CA LYS A 29 25.38 47.18 4.63
C LYS A 29 26.18 45.97 5.15
N GLN A 30 26.79 45.20 4.26
CA GLN A 30 28.08 44.49 4.48
C GLN A 30 29.22 45.55 4.67
N PRO A 31 30.44 45.26 5.19
CA PRO A 31 31.22 44.03 4.97
C PRO A 31 32.20 43.55 6.10
N GLU A 32 32.77 42.36 5.87
CA GLU A 32 34.15 41.87 6.14
C GLU A 32 34.82 41.83 7.55
N ASN A 33 35.49 40.67 7.75
CA ASN A 33 36.85 40.40 8.24
C ASN A 33 37.09 39.76 9.64
N ASN A 34 37.60 38.52 9.56
CA ASN A 34 38.71 37.88 10.31
C ASN A 34 38.82 38.05 11.84
N LYS A 35 38.83 36.93 12.58
CA LYS A 35 40.06 36.35 13.19
C LYS A 35 39.81 35.09 14.03
N THR A 36 40.67 34.11 13.75
CA THR A 36 41.28 33.05 14.58
C THR A 36 41.17 33.16 16.10
N GLY A 37 40.99 32.01 16.76
CA GLY A 37 41.23 31.84 18.19
C GLY A 37 41.11 30.38 18.66
N THR A 38 42.15 29.58 18.45
CA THR A 38 42.37 28.29 19.13
C THR A 38 42.75 28.55 20.59
N THR A 39 42.21 27.80 21.55
CA THR A 39 42.93 27.45 22.78
C THR A 39 42.31 26.24 23.45
N ALA A 40 43.17 25.29 23.84
CA ALA A 40 42.83 24.05 24.50
C ALA A 40 43.41 24.03 25.93
N VAL A 41 42.79 23.17 26.75
CA VAL A 41 43.29 22.46 27.95
C VAL A 41 43.30 23.21 29.29
N ASN A 42 42.60 22.63 30.28
CA ASN A 42 43.17 22.25 31.59
C ASN A 42 42.25 21.26 32.34
N ASN A 43 42.68 20.00 32.43
CA ASN A 43 42.22 19.02 33.43
C ASN A 43 43.37 18.83 34.43
N GLU A 44 43.14 19.21 35.69
CA GLU A 44 44.02 18.89 36.82
C GLU A 44 43.55 17.60 37.52
N LYS A 45 44.50 16.84 38.04
CA LYS A 45 44.34 15.49 38.57
C LYS A 45 44.63 15.45 40.08
N THR A 46 43.81 14.67 40.81
CA THR A 46 44.08 13.91 42.07
C THR A 46 44.24 14.69 43.40
N PRO A 47 44.06 14.09 44.62
CA PRO A 47 44.06 12.64 44.97
C PRO A 47 42.98 12.11 45.96
N GLU A 48 42.93 10.77 46.08
CA GLU A 48 42.21 9.94 47.08
C GLU A 48 42.72 10.09 48.53
N PRO A 49 41.98 9.52 49.52
CA PRO A 49 42.61 8.53 50.40
C PRO A 49 41.76 7.28 50.74
N SER A 50 42.51 6.25 51.17
CA SER A 50 42.23 4.83 51.46
C SER A 50 41.54 4.50 52.80
N GLY A 51 40.89 3.31 52.88
CA GLY A 51 40.64 2.57 54.14
C GLY A 51 39.74 1.32 54.01
N GLU A 52 40.25 0.13 54.36
CA GLU A 52 39.56 -1.18 54.40
C GLU A 52 38.60 -1.35 55.60
N THR A 53 37.46 -2.07 55.47
CA THR A 53 37.06 -3.25 56.29
C THR A 53 35.70 -3.89 55.91
N ASN A 54 35.61 -5.20 56.14
CA ASN A 54 34.55 -6.20 55.84
C ASN A 54 33.11 -5.91 56.32
N GLY A 55 32.10 -6.41 55.57
CA GLY A 55 30.71 -6.62 56.05
C GLY A 55 29.73 -7.01 54.93
N SER A 56 28.88 -8.02 55.15
CA SER A 56 28.14 -8.81 54.15
C SER A 56 26.78 -8.25 53.65
N ALA A 57 26.48 -8.56 52.36
CA ALA A 57 25.19 -8.84 51.68
C ALA A 57 24.13 -7.73 51.49
N PRO A 58 23.17 -7.81 50.53
CA PRO A 58 22.84 -8.89 49.57
C PRO A 58 22.64 -8.46 48.09
N GLU A 59 22.53 -9.48 47.22
CA GLU A 59 21.82 -9.53 45.93
C GLU A 59 21.91 -8.32 44.98
N SER A 60 22.91 -8.35 44.09
CA SER A 60 22.83 -7.62 42.84
C SER A 60 21.72 -8.23 41.99
N GLU A 61 20.62 -7.47 41.84
CA GLU A 61 19.75 -7.55 40.67
C GLU A 61 20.62 -7.71 39.44
N GLN A 62 20.37 -8.77 38.67
CA GLN A 62 20.89 -8.87 37.32
C GLN A 62 20.28 -7.70 36.55
N VAL A 63 21.07 -6.65 36.39
CA VAL A 63 20.85 -5.63 35.36
C VAL A 63 20.82 -6.41 34.06
N ILE A 64 19.61 -6.61 33.53
CA ILE A 64 19.42 -6.96 32.14
C ILE A 64 19.96 -5.75 31.40
N ASP A 65 21.19 -5.83 30.89
CA ASP A 65 21.72 -4.85 29.93
C ASP A 65 20.69 -4.78 28.80
N GLN A 66 19.85 -3.76 28.82
CA GLN A 66 19.08 -3.36 27.66
C GLN A 66 20.14 -2.97 26.63
N GLN A 67 20.30 -3.82 25.62
CA GLN A 67 21.12 -3.50 24.47
C GLN A 67 20.63 -2.15 23.93
N GLU A 68 21.45 -1.12 24.11
CA GLU A 68 21.16 0.24 23.64
C GLU A 68 20.93 0.13 22.13
N VAL A 69 19.68 0.30 21.70
CA VAL A 69 19.34 0.28 20.28
C VAL A 69 19.99 1.52 19.68
N GLU A 70 20.97 1.32 18.80
CA GLU A 70 21.62 2.40 18.07
C GLU A 70 20.57 3.07 17.17
N LEU A 71 20.21 4.31 17.49
CA LEU A 71 19.20 5.08 16.77
C LEU A 71 19.86 5.91 15.66
N PRO A 72 19.19 6.09 14.50
CA PRO A 72 19.65 7.02 13.48
C PRO A 72 19.68 8.44 14.03
N ASP A 73 20.51 9.32 13.44
CA ASP A 73 20.55 10.72 13.84
C ASP A 73 19.39 11.54 13.23
N ALA A 74 19.22 12.77 13.73
CA ALA A 74 18.13 13.65 13.30
C ALA A 74 18.28 14.10 11.83
N ALA A 75 19.50 14.20 11.32
CA ALA A 75 19.75 14.59 9.94
C ALA A 75 19.30 13.49 8.98
N PHE A 76 19.56 12.22 9.32
CA PHE A 76 19.10 11.07 8.58
C PHE A 76 17.57 11.00 8.52
N LEU A 77 16.92 11.05 9.70
CA LEU A 77 15.46 10.92 9.80
C LEU A 77 14.72 12.04 9.07
N SER A 78 15.23 13.27 9.12
CA SER A 78 14.63 14.43 8.43
C SER A 78 14.89 14.46 6.93
N THR A 79 16.00 13.88 6.47
CA THR A 79 16.32 13.79 5.04
C THR A 79 15.54 12.67 4.34
N TYR A 80 15.27 11.57 5.04
CA TYR A 80 14.60 10.38 4.50
C TYR A 80 13.32 10.05 5.28
N PRO A 81 12.30 10.92 5.24
CA PRO A 81 11.06 10.75 6.01
C PRO A 81 10.32 9.44 5.68
N GLY A 82 10.43 8.91 4.45
CA GLY A 82 9.83 7.62 4.09
C GLY A 82 10.46 6.42 4.82
N VAL A 83 11.70 6.56 5.29
CA VAL A 83 12.40 5.53 6.06
C VAL A 83 11.88 5.46 7.49
N LEU A 84 11.40 6.58 8.07
CA LEU A 84 10.87 6.64 9.44
C LEU A 84 9.77 5.62 9.71
N TYR A 85 8.91 5.35 8.74
CA TYR A 85 7.84 4.35 8.87
C TYR A 85 8.36 2.92 8.79
N CYS A 86 9.41 2.71 7.99
CA CYS A 86 9.99 1.40 7.77
C CYS A 86 10.81 0.97 9.00
N MET A 87 11.53 1.93 9.62
CA MET A 87 12.19 1.75 10.89
C MET A 87 11.10 1.64 11.96
N SER A 88 10.96 0.50 12.63
CA SER A 88 9.95 0.28 13.68
C SER A 88 10.24 1.10 14.94
N LEU A 89 10.37 2.43 14.80
CA LEU A 89 10.68 3.38 15.86
C LEU A 89 9.40 3.70 16.63
N THR A 90 9.50 3.64 17.94
CA THR A 90 8.49 4.17 18.84
C THR A 90 8.52 5.69 18.84
N LEU A 91 7.41 6.32 19.22
CA LEU A 91 7.33 7.77 19.37
C LEU A 91 8.40 8.32 20.34
N GLU A 92 8.69 7.58 21.41
CA GLU A 92 9.76 7.90 22.37
C GLU A 92 11.16 7.91 21.72
N GLN A 93 11.45 6.93 20.87
CA GLN A 93 12.71 6.89 20.12
C GLN A 93 12.81 8.04 19.12
N ILE A 94 11.71 8.40 18.46
CA ILE A 94 11.69 9.57 17.56
C ILE A 94 11.95 10.85 18.35
N PHE A 95 11.35 11.03 19.53
CA PHE A 95 11.62 12.19 20.39
C PHE A 95 13.05 12.21 20.95
N THR A 96 13.63 11.03 21.18
CA THR A 96 15.04 10.92 21.60
C THR A 96 15.97 11.46 20.51
N VAL A 97 15.65 11.22 19.24
CA VAL A 97 16.47 11.64 18.09
C VAL A 97 16.20 13.08 17.68
N LEU A 98 14.94 13.44 17.42
CA LEU A 98 14.54 14.76 16.92
C LEU A 98 14.43 15.80 18.06
N GLY A 99 14.50 15.35 19.31
CA GLY A 99 14.32 16.19 20.49
C GLY A 99 12.85 16.43 20.83
N THR A 100 12.62 17.08 21.96
CA THR A 100 11.27 17.36 22.49
C THR A 100 10.80 18.80 22.21
N GLN A 101 11.48 19.53 21.31
CA GLN A 101 11.11 20.89 20.91
C GLN A 101 10.15 20.84 19.71
N PHE A 102 8.97 20.28 19.94
CA PHE A 102 7.90 20.18 18.95
C PHE A 102 6.64 20.94 19.39
N GLU A 103 5.78 21.26 18.43
CA GLU A 103 4.42 21.72 18.68
C GLU A 103 3.47 20.52 18.57
N LEU A 104 2.62 20.32 19.58
CA LEU A 104 1.61 19.25 19.61
C LEU A 104 0.22 19.84 19.35
N TYR A 105 -0.53 19.20 18.45
CA TYR A 105 -1.95 19.43 18.25
C TYR A 105 -2.69 18.09 18.36
N GLU A 106 -3.46 17.93 19.42
CA GLU A 106 -4.27 16.73 19.66
C GLU A 106 -5.59 16.81 18.87
N ASN A 107 -5.94 15.77 18.11
CA ASN A 107 -7.22 15.68 17.39
C ASN A 107 -7.97 14.41 17.82
N ALA A 108 -8.52 14.46 19.03
CA ALA A 108 -9.25 13.37 19.65
C ALA A 108 -10.48 12.89 18.86
N ALA A 109 -11.07 13.76 18.02
CA ALA A 109 -12.25 13.41 17.21
C ALA A 109 -11.91 12.47 16.04
N GLN A 110 -10.71 12.62 15.46
CA GLN A 110 -10.25 11.78 14.35
C GLN A 110 -9.29 10.67 14.80
N GLY A 111 -8.80 10.74 16.05
CA GLY A 111 -7.90 9.75 16.62
C GLY A 111 -6.43 9.94 16.24
N TYR A 112 -6.02 11.17 15.86
CA TYR A 112 -4.62 11.46 15.51
C TYR A 112 -4.04 12.60 16.36
N ASP A 113 -2.75 12.52 16.64
CA ASP A 113 -1.94 13.60 17.20
C ASP A 113 -0.98 14.14 16.14
N ILE A 114 -0.83 15.45 16.07
CA ILE A 114 0.07 16.13 15.14
C ILE A 114 1.28 16.66 15.89
N TYR A 115 2.46 16.14 15.57
CA TYR A 115 3.74 16.58 16.11
C TYR A 115 4.48 17.38 15.03
N LYS A 116 4.69 18.69 15.25
CA LYS A 116 5.45 19.54 14.34
C LYS A 116 6.83 19.82 14.90
N PHE A 117 7.86 19.55 14.12
CA PHE A 117 9.26 19.84 14.43
C PHE A 117 9.78 20.93 13.47
N PRO A 118 9.62 22.22 13.81
CA PRO A 118 9.96 23.32 12.90
C PRO A 118 11.44 23.35 12.53
N GLU A 119 12.33 22.92 13.43
CA GLU A 119 13.78 22.87 13.19
C GLU A 119 14.15 22.00 11.98
N TYR A 120 13.39 20.93 11.77
CA TYR A 120 13.62 19.97 10.68
C TYR A 120 12.64 20.14 9.52
N GLY A 121 11.70 21.09 9.60
CA GLY A 121 10.61 21.22 8.63
C GLY A 121 9.72 19.98 8.55
N LEU A 122 9.63 19.21 9.63
CA LEU A 122 8.92 17.92 9.70
C LEU A 122 7.59 18.09 10.44
N VAL A 123 6.52 17.51 9.92
CA VAL A 123 5.26 17.28 10.66
C VAL A 123 4.94 15.80 10.61
N MET A 124 4.48 15.23 11.72
CA MET A 124 4.07 13.84 11.80
C MET A 124 2.65 13.77 12.34
N GLU A 125 1.78 13.04 11.64
CA GLU A 125 0.49 12.60 12.18
C GLU A 125 0.66 11.19 12.72
N TYR A 126 0.31 11.02 13.99
CA TYR A 126 0.36 9.77 14.71
C TYR A 126 -1.07 9.32 15.02
N ASP A 127 -1.47 8.20 14.46
CA ASP A 127 -2.73 7.52 14.77
C ASP A 127 -2.64 6.94 16.18
N THR A 128 -3.35 7.58 17.10
CA THR A 128 -3.42 7.19 18.52
C THR A 128 -4.23 5.91 18.73
N ILE A 129 -5.05 5.51 17.75
CA ILE A 129 -5.89 4.30 17.82
C ILE A 129 -5.09 3.09 17.36
N SER A 130 -4.37 3.22 16.23
CA SER A 130 -3.54 2.12 15.70
C SER A 130 -2.09 2.13 16.20
N GLU A 131 -1.74 3.15 16.98
CA GLU A 131 -0.40 3.41 17.54
C GLU A 131 0.69 3.49 16.45
N LYS A 132 0.39 4.14 15.33
CA LYS A 132 1.27 4.20 14.14
C LYS A 132 1.32 5.59 13.51
N LEU A 133 2.42 5.90 12.83
CA LEU A 133 2.49 7.06 11.95
C LEU A 133 1.52 6.86 10.77
N SER A 134 0.66 7.84 10.52
CA SER A 134 -0.28 7.84 9.40
C SER A 134 0.26 8.63 8.21
N THR A 135 0.79 9.83 8.47
CA THR A 135 1.27 10.75 7.44
C THR A 135 2.44 11.57 7.97
N ILE A 136 3.39 11.90 7.10
CA ILE A 136 4.52 12.78 7.42
C ILE A 136 4.47 13.96 6.43
N TRP A 137 4.77 15.18 6.85
CA TRP A 137 4.99 16.31 5.95
C TRP A 137 6.43 16.78 6.05
N VAL A 138 7.01 17.12 4.91
CA VAL A 138 8.30 17.79 4.84
C VAL A 138 8.13 19.09 4.09
N ASN A 139 8.40 20.21 4.76
CA ASN A 139 8.25 21.56 4.20
C ASN A 139 6.90 21.74 3.49
N ASP A 140 5.82 21.43 4.21
CA ASP A 140 4.42 21.48 3.75
C ASP A 140 4.04 20.52 2.61
N THR A 141 4.92 19.60 2.23
CA THR A 141 4.63 18.56 1.23
C THR A 141 4.26 17.26 1.93
N PRO A 142 3.05 16.71 1.72
CA PRO A 142 2.65 15.44 2.33
C PRO A 142 3.44 14.28 1.71
N TYR A 143 4.10 13.52 2.59
CA TYR A 143 4.56 12.18 2.34
C TYR A 143 3.46 11.24 2.80
N TYR A 144 2.84 10.62 1.82
CA TYR A 144 1.87 9.58 2.01
C TYR A 144 2.60 8.29 2.38
N VAL A 145 2.57 7.98 3.66
CA VAL A 145 3.33 6.87 4.25
C VAL A 145 2.52 5.58 4.12
N TYR A 146 2.36 5.09 2.89
CA TYR A 146 1.52 3.92 2.67
C TYR A 146 2.31 2.62 2.62
N SER A 147 3.59 2.65 2.26
CA SER A 147 4.34 1.42 2.09
C SER A 147 5.84 1.57 2.16
N GLY A 148 6.46 0.60 2.83
CA GLY A 148 7.88 0.43 2.84
C GLY A 148 8.33 -0.68 3.78
N THR A 149 9.59 -1.04 3.68
CA THR A 149 10.19 -2.11 4.46
C THR A 149 11.68 -1.81 4.62
N ILE A 150 12.22 -2.15 5.78
CA ILE A 150 13.67 -2.07 6.03
C ILE A 150 14.19 -3.44 6.47
N LYS A 151 15.41 -3.79 6.08
CA LYS A 151 16.12 -4.96 6.59
C LYS A 151 17.60 -4.63 6.78
N SER A 152 18.17 -5.14 7.85
CA SER A 152 19.63 -5.14 8.05
C SER A 152 20.21 -6.44 7.52
N PHE A 153 21.22 -6.35 6.66
CA PHE A 153 21.84 -7.52 6.04
C PHE A 153 23.25 -7.22 5.55
N ASP A 154 24.15 -8.20 5.64
CA ASP A 154 25.50 -8.14 5.07
C ASP A 154 25.42 -8.42 3.57
N ILE A 155 25.14 -7.36 2.80
CA ILE A 155 24.83 -7.50 1.38
C ILE A 155 26.10 -7.63 0.53
N ASP A 156 27.24 -7.13 1.00
CA ASP A 156 28.51 -7.19 0.29
C ASP A 156 29.45 -8.31 0.78
N ASN A 157 29.01 -9.04 1.81
CA ASN A 157 29.71 -10.16 2.43
C ASN A 157 31.08 -9.76 3.02
N ASP A 158 31.17 -8.55 3.58
CA ASP A 158 32.34 -8.05 4.31
C ASP A 158 32.32 -8.41 5.82
N GLY A 159 31.23 -9.02 6.29
CA GLY A 159 30.99 -9.39 7.69
C GLY A 159 30.29 -8.31 8.51
N ARG A 160 29.85 -7.21 7.90
CA ARG A 160 29.10 -6.11 8.52
C ARG A 160 27.73 -6.03 7.85
N GLN A 161 26.75 -5.51 8.58
CA GLN A 161 25.39 -5.37 8.05
C GLN A 161 25.18 -3.94 7.58
N GLU A 162 24.59 -3.81 6.39
CA GLU A 162 24.02 -2.59 5.84
C GLU A 162 22.53 -2.53 6.19
N GLU A 163 21.98 -1.32 6.26
CA GLU A 163 20.53 -1.14 6.29
C GLU A 163 20.01 -0.93 4.86
N ILE A 164 19.01 -1.71 4.48
CA ILE A 164 18.40 -1.65 3.16
C ILE A 164 16.96 -1.22 3.38
N ALA A 165 16.58 -0.05 2.86
CA ALA A 165 15.21 0.44 2.92
C ALA A 165 14.59 0.46 1.51
N ALA A 166 13.36 0.00 1.41
CA ALA A 166 12.48 0.27 0.29
C ALA A 166 11.35 1.18 0.79
N TYR A 167 11.20 2.38 0.23
CA TYR A 167 10.19 3.37 0.64
C TYR A 167 9.70 4.23 -0.54
N GLU A 168 8.59 4.96 -0.38
CA GLU A 168 8.10 5.94 -1.38
C GLU A 168 8.56 7.37 -1.02
N ASP A 169 9.04 8.12 -2.01
CA ASP A 169 9.43 9.53 -1.85
C ASP A 169 8.23 10.51 -1.95
N SER A 170 8.47 11.83 -1.83
CA SER A 170 7.42 12.86 -1.89
C SER A 170 6.64 12.87 -3.20
N ASN A 171 7.21 12.33 -4.26
CA ASN A 171 6.61 12.27 -5.59
C ASN A 171 5.93 10.93 -5.84
N LEU A 172 5.77 10.09 -4.80
CA LEU A 172 5.24 8.73 -4.88
C LEU A 172 6.10 7.78 -5.73
N ASN A 173 7.37 8.10 -5.96
CA ASN A 173 8.26 7.13 -6.59
C ASN A 173 8.75 6.16 -5.51
N GLY A 174 8.74 4.87 -5.82
CA GLY A 174 9.44 3.90 -4.99
C GLY A 174 10.96 4.13 -5.03
N ARG A 175 11.62 3.80 -3.94
CA ARG A 175 13.06 4.00 -3.72
C ARG A 175 13.61 2.75 -3.06
N VAL A 176 14.77 2.30 -3.50
CA VAL A 176 15.58 1.32 -2.77
C VAL A 176 16.91 1.95 -2.44
N THR A 177 17.22 2.03 -1.16
CA THR A 177 18.41 2.70 -0.66
C THR A 177 19.14 1.76 0.29
N VAL A 178 20.46 1.65 0.09
CA VAL A 178 21.38 0.90 0.95
C VAL A 178 22.20 1.92 1.72
N PHE A 179 22.15 1.83 3.04
CA PHE A 179 22.85 2.68 3.97
C PHE A 179 23.96 1.91 4.67
N SER A 180 25.07 2.61 4.95
CA SER A 180 26.03 2.14 5.92
C SER A 180 25.42 2.16 7.32
N ARG A 181 26.07 1.49 8.27
CA ARG A 181 25.70 1.58 9.70
C ARG A 181 25.75 3.01 10.24
N ASP A 182 26.58 3.88 9.66
CA ASP A 182 26.67 5.29 10.02
C ASP A 182 25.56 6.15 9.37
N GLY A 183 24.57 5.52 8.70
CA GLY A 183 23.47 6.20 8.03
C GLY A 183 23.82 6.84 6.69
N LEU A 184 25.02 6.58 6.14
CA LEU A 184 25.42 7.14 4.84
C LEU A 184 24.84 6.33 3.69
N ILE A 185 24.27 6.99 2.69
CA ILE A 185 23.86 6.31 1.45
C ILE A 185 25.09 5.74 0.75
N ILE A 186 25.09 4.42 0.56
CA ILE A 186 26.08 3.69 -0.22
C ILE A 186 25.56 3.46 -1.64
N ALA A 187 24.27 3.14 -1.78
CA ALA A 187 23.61 2.95 -3.06
C ALA A 187 22.15 3.39 -2.99
N ASP A 188 21.63 3.89 -4.10
CA ASP A 188 20.26 4.41 -4.18
C ASP A 188 19.71 4.25 -5.59
N GLN A 189 18.46 3.82 -5.70
CA GLN A 189 17.79 3.61 -6.97
C GLN A 189 16.31 3.95 -6.87
N THR A 190 15.82 4.73 -7.84
CA THR A 190 14.39 5.00 -8.00
C THR A 190 13.73 3.85 -8.77
N THR A 191 12.51 3.51 -8.35
CA THR A 191 11.62 2.47 -8.89
C THR A 191 10.25 3.07 -9.17
N ASP A 192 9.35 2.25 -9.71
CA ASP A 192 7.93 2.59 -9.81
C ASP A 192 7.28 2.68 -8.41
N TYR A 193 6.12 3.34 -8.29
CA TYR A 193 5.37 3.44 -7.03
C TYR A 193 5.05 2.04 -6.48
N PHE A 194 4.94 1.84 -5.17
CA PHE A 194 4.75 0.50 -4.59
C PHE A 194 3.29 0.08 -4.45
N GLY A 195 2.37 1.04 -4.44
CA GLY A 195 0.93 0.77 -4.43
C GLY A 195 0.42 0.31 -3.06
N GLY A 196 1.00 0.82 -1.99
CA GLY A 196 0.51 0.61 -0.62
C GLY A 196 1.00 -0.68 0.06
N GLU A 197 1.86 -1.48 -0.58
CA GLU A 197 2.62 -2.54 0.11
C GLU A 197 3.95 -2.81 -0.60
N CYS A 198 5.00 -3.02 0.17
CA CYS A 198 6.30 -3.47 -0.32
C CYS A 198 6.90 -4.48 0.65
N ARG A 199 7.21 -5.69 0.16
CA ARG A 199 7.92 -6.72 0.91
C ARG A 199 9.29 -6.94 0.29
N MET A 200 10.31 -6.99 1.13
CA MET A 200 11.68 -7.19 0.68
C MET A 200 12.19 -8.58 1.04
N SER A 201 12.75 -9.28 0.08
CA SER A 201 13.49 -10.54 0.25
C SER A 201 14.93 -10.36 -0.22
N LEU A 202 15.86 -11.06 0.43
CA LEU A 202 17.29 -10.98 0.13
C LEU A 202 17.81 -12.37 -0.23
N MET A 203 18.61 -12.46 -1.28
CA MET A 203 19.32 -13.68 -1.66
C MET A 203 20.79 -13.35 -1.90
N VAL A 204 21.69 -13.98 -1.16
CA VAL A 204 23.15 -13.75 -1.29
C VAL A 204 23.88 -14.97 -1.79
N GLY A 205 24.97 -14.72 -2.51
CA GLY A 205 25.76 -15.78 -3.15
C GLY A 205 24.96 -16.53 -4.22
N TYR A 206 23.97 -15.90 -4.83
CA TYR A 206 23.09 -16.54 -5.80
C TYR A 206 23.79 -16.78 -7.13
N GLY A 207 23.55 -17.97 -7.70
CA GLY A 207 24.02 -18.34 -9.02
C GLY A 207 25.55 -18.44 -9.15
N PRO A 208 26.06 -18.64 -10.38
CA PRO A 208 27.50 -18.78 -10.65
C PRO A 208 28.30 -17.52 -10.32
N GLU A 209 27.66 -16.35 -10.40
CA GLU A 209 28.28 -15.04 -10.19
C GLU A 209 28.26 -14.61 -8.71
N ARG A 210 27.64 -15.40 -7.83
CA ARG A 210 27.51 -15.16 -6.38
C ARG A 210 26.92 -13.78 -6.07
N GLU A 211 25.81 -13.47 -6.71
CA GLU A 211 25.17 -12.17 -6.60
C GLU A 211 24.44 -11.99 -5.28
N SER A 212 24.33 -10.72 -4.87
CA SER A 212 23.51 -10.27 -3.76
C SER A 212 22.28 -9.57 -4.32
N LEU A 213 21.14 -10.24 -4.24
CA LEU A 213 19.87 -9.81 -4.82
C LEU A 213 18.96 -9.20 -3.75
N ILE A 214 18.43 -8.02 -4.04
CA ILE A 214 17.32 -7.39 -3.33
C ILE A 214 16.08 -7.56 -4.19
N ILE A 215 15.08 -8.23 -3.64
CA ILE A 215 13.85 -8.60 -4.35
C ILE A 215 12.69 -7.87 -3.68
N LEU A 216 11.99 -7.03 -4.44
CA LEU A 216 10.81 -6.32 -3.98
C LEU A 216 9.55 -6.96 -4.56
N ASP A 217 8.68 -7.41 -3.66
CA ASP A 217 7.30 -7.80 -3.96
C ASP A 217 6.38 -6.63 -3.61
N THR A 218 5.95 -5.89 -4.62
CA THR A 218 5.13 -4.67 -4.52
C THR A 218 3.69 -4.95 -4.95
N ASN A 219 2.75 -4.12 -4.50
CA ASN A 219 1.36 -4.19 -4.95
C ASN A 219 1.16 -3.55 -6.33
N ASN A 220 1.99 -2.58 -6.71
CA ASN A 220 2.03 -2.05 -8.06
C ASN A 220 2.61 -3.09 -9.03
N PRO A 221 1.81 -3.60 -9.96
CA PRO A 221 2.19 -4.77 -10.73
C PRO A 221 2.84 -4.43 -12.08
N THR A 222 2.93 -3.14 -12.45
CA THR A 222 3.47 -2.72 -13.76
C THR A 222 4.93 -3.09 -13.90
N GLU A 223 5.73 -2.91 -12.84
CA GLU A 223 7.15 -3.26 -12.78
C GLU A 223 7.51 -3.66 -11.34
N CYS A 224 7.59 -4.97 -11.05
CA CYS A 224 8.24 -5.43 -9.83
C CYS A 224 9.75 -5.20 -9.92
N GLU A 225 10.49 -5.12 -8.82
CA GLU A 225 11.92 -4.84 -8.87
C GLU A 225 12.79 -5.95 -8.29
N VAL A 226 13.85 -6.27 -9.02
CA VAL A 226 14.93 -7.15 -8.55
C VAL A 226 16.24 -6.42 -8.81
N PHE A 227 17.00 -6.10 -7.77
CA PHE A 227 18.30 -5.45 -7.89
C PHE A 227 19.42 -6.41 -7.52
N SER A 228 20.49 -6.42 -8.32
CA SER A 228 21.80 -6.93 -7.89
C SER A 228 22.58 -5.78 -7.28
N TYR A 229 23.07 -5.98 -6.07
CA TYR A 229 23.99 -5.05 -5.42
C TYR A 229 25.44 -5.44 -5.76
N SER A 230 26.19 -4.50 -6.35
CA SER A 230 27.62 -4.68 -6.57
C SER A 230 28.36 -3.35 -6.61
N ASN A 231 29.51 -3.27 -5.90
CA ASN A 231 30.39 -2.11 -5.89
C ASN A 231 29.66 -0.78 -5.58
N GLY A 232 28.79 -0.77 -4.55
CA GLY A 232 28.02 0.42 -4.17
C GLY A 232 26.97 0.86 -5.21
N LYS A 233 26.48 -0.08 -6.03
CA LYS A 233 25.45 0.18 -7.03
C LYS A 233 24.37 -0.86 -6.98
N LEU A 234 23.14 -0.41 -7.21
CA LEU A 234 21.98 -1.24 -7.47
C LEU A 234 21.76 -1.31 -8.98
N ILE A 235 21.70 -2.52 -9.52
CA ILE A 235 21.51 -2.76 -10.95
C ILE A 235 20.23 -3.58 -11.10
N SER A 236 19.24 -3.09 -11.85
CA SER A 236 18.02 -3.87 -12.09
C SER A 236 18.35 -5.12 -12.90
N MET A 237 17.89 -6.26 -12.38
CA MET A 237 18.09 -7.59 -12.94
C MET A 237 16.87 -8.08 -13.70
N LEU A 238 15.81 -7.27 -13.84
CA LEU A 238 14.63 -7.68 -14.59
C LEU A 238 15.00 -7.98 -16.06
N PRO A 239 14.34 -8.97 -16.69
CA PRO A 239 14.53 -9.19 -18.11
C PRO A 239 14.09 -7.94 -18.89
N PRO A 240 14.69 -7.66 -20.07
CA PRO A 240 14.15 -6.65 -20.97
C PRO A 240 12.66 -6.94 -21.18
N ALA A 241 11.79 -5.96 -20.90
CA ALA A 241 10.36 -6.18 -20.93
C ALA A 241 9.95 -6.84 -22.26
N PRO A 242 9.43 -8.08 -22.26
CA PRO A 242 8.90 -8.65 -23.50
C PRO A 242 7.77 -7.76 -24.02
N ALA A 243 7.52 -7.83 -25.33
CA ALA A 243 6.44 -7.08 -25.94
C ALA A 243 5.12 -7.39 -25.20
N LYS A 244 4.42 -6.34 -24.76
CA LYS A 244 3.12 -6.50 -24.08
C LYS A 244 2.20 -7.33 -24.96
N ALA A 245 1.44 -8.28 -24.39
CA ALA A 245 0.49 -9.08 -25.16
C ALA A 245 -0.47 -8.19 -25.97
N SER A 246 -0.86 -7.03 -25.42
CA SER A 246 -1.67 -6.00 -26.09
C SER A 246 -1.12 -5.54 -27.44
N ASN A 247 0.19 -5.61 -27.68
CA ASN A 247 0.80 -5.09 -28.90
C ASN A 247 0.47 -5.95 -30.13
N ASN A 248 0.25 -7.25 -29.94
CA ASN A 248 0.01 -8.22 -31.01
C ASN A 248 -1.32 -8.98 -30.85
N ALA A 249 -2.10 -8.68 -29.81
CA ALA A 249 -3.37 -9.34 -29.55
C ALA A 249 -4.43 -8.93 -30.58
N VAL A 250 -5.18 -9.93 -31.04
CA VAL A 250 -6.43 -9.75 -31.78
C VAL A 250 -7.56 -10.22 -30.89
N VAL A 251 -8.48 -9.31 -30.56
CA VAL A 251 -9.64 -9.59 -29.71
C VAL A 251 -10.89 -9.45 -30.55
N GLU A 252 -11.63 -10.55 -30.69
CA GLU A 252 -12.89 -10.60 -31.43
C GLU A 252 -14.04 -10.90 -30.46
N ALA A 253 -15.02 -10.02 -30.40
CA ALA A 253 -16.18 -10.20 -29.55
C ALA A 253 -17.34 -10.84 -30.29
N GLY A 254 -18.11 -11.67 -29.56
CA GLY A 254 -19.33 -12.29 -30.04
C GLY A 254 -20.35 -12.41 -28.93
N GLU A 255 -21.55 -12.87 -29.27
CA GLU A 255 -22.64 -12.98 -28.29
C GLU A 255 -22.24 -13.94 -27.15
N GLY A 256 -22.11 -13.37 -25.94
CA GLY A 256 -21.73 -14.09 -24.73
C GLY A 256 -20.31 -14.65 -24.69
N ARG A 257 -19.40 -14.17 -25.55
CA ARG A 257 -18.01 -14.67 -25.61
C ARG A 257 -17.04 -13.64 -26.19
N VAL A 258 -15.76 -13.83 -25.91
CA VAL A 258 -14.66 -13.13 -26.58
C VAL A 258 -13.61 -14.14 -27.01
N THR A 259 -13.03 -13.95 -28.20
CA THR A 259 -11.88 -14.72 -28.67
C THR A 259 -10.63 -13.89 -28.54
N LEU A 260 -9.64 -14.39 -27.80
CA LEU A 260 -8.30 -13.81 -27.74
C LEU A 260 -7.36 -14.61 -28.63
N THR A 261 -6.72 -13.96 -29.59
CA THR A 261 -5.66 -14.55 -30.40
C THR A 261 -4.35 -13.80 -30.22
N LEU A 262 -3.27 -14.53 -29.95
CA LEU A 262 -1.89 -14.04 -29.93
C LEU A 262 -1.11 -14.79 -31.03
N PRO A 263 -1.07 -14.23 -32.26
CA PRO A 263 -0.53 -14.95 -33.42
C PRO A 263 0.96 -15.29 -33.29
N ASP A 264 1.73 -14.41 -32.65
CA ASP A 264 3.17 -14.59 -32.42
C ASP A 264 3.50 -15.78 -31.52
N GLN A 265 2.57 -16.14 -30.63
CA GLN A 265 2.67 -17.25 -29.68
C GLN A 265 1.88 -18.48 -30.14
N GLY A 266 1.12 -18.39 -31.25
CA GLY A 266 0.25 -19.47 -31.71
C GLY A 266 -0.88 -19.80 -30.73
N ILE A 267 -1.32 -18.82 -29.94
CA ILE A 267 -2.35 -19.00 -28.91
C ILE A 267 -3.69 -18.47 -29.43
N THR A 268 -4.75 -19.26 -29.26
CA THR A 268 -6.15 -18.83 -29.45
C THR A 268 -7.00 -19.35 -28.31
N TYR A 269 -7.70 -18.45 -27.62
CA TYR A 269 -8.61 -18.76 -26.53
C TYR A 269 -10.03 -18.32 -26.88
N ASP A 270 -10.98 -19.26 -26.78
CA ASP A 270 -12.43 -19.00 -26.87
C ASP A 270 -12.95 -18.80 -25.43
N CYS A 271 -13.21 -17.55 -25.06
CA CYS A 271 -13.49 -17.13 -23.70
C CYS A 271 -14.99 -16.87 -23.52
N PRO A 272 -15.76 -17.82 -22.95
CA PRO A 272 -17.15 -17.55 -22.60
C PRO A 272 -17.23 -16.47 -21.53
N LEU A 273 -18.24 -15.60 -21.61
CA LEU A 273 -18.49 -14.55 -20.62
C LEU A 273 -19.59 -14.99 -19.65
N PRO A 274 -19.48 -14.63 -18.36
CA PRO A 274 -20.52 -14.94 -17.39
C PRO A 274 -21.80 -14.12 -17.68
N GLU A 275 -22.96 -14.69 -17.34
CA GLU A 275 -24.26 -14.13 -17.73
C GLU A 275 -24.50 -12.71 -17.17
N HIS A 276 -24.04 -12.42 -15.94
CA HIS A 276 -24.18 -11.08 -15.36
C HIS A 276 -23.35 -10.03 -16.09
N LEU A 277 -22.19 -10.39 -16.64
CA LEU A 277 -21.42 -9.49 -17.51
C LEU A 277 -22.17 -9.26 -18.82
N VAL A 278 -22.66 -10.32 -19.47
CA VAL A 278 -23.37 -10.20 -20.76
C VAL A 278 -24.63 -9.34 -20.62
N LYS A 279 -25.40 -9.55 -19.55
CA LYS A 279 -26.62 -8.78 -19.24
C LYS A 279 -26.37 -7.31 -18.92
N SER A 280 -25.15 -6.91 -18.56
CA SER A 280 -24.84 -5.50 -18.33
C SER A 280 -24.85 -4.67 -19.63
N TYR A 281 -24.68 -5.32 -20.78
CA TYR A 281 -24.67 -4.66 -22.08
C TYR A 281 -26.09 -4.59 -22.68
N PRO A 282 -26.53 -3.42 -23.17
CA PRO A 282 -27.86 -3.25 -23.74
C PRO A 282 -27.99 -4.02 -25.06
N ASP A 283 -29.19 -4.54 -25.33
CA ASP A 283 -29.57 -5.21 -26.59
C ASP A 283 -28.60 -6.30 -27.06
N LEU A 284 -27.92 -6.98 -26.14
CA LEU A 284 -26.88 -7.98 -26.44
C LEU A 284 -25.72 -7.41 -27.28
N ASN A 285 -25.42 -6.11 -27.13
CA ASN A 285 -24.28 -5.48 -27.77
C ASN A 285 -22.99 -6.23 -27.40
N THR A 286 -22.22 -6.58 -28.42
CA THR A 286 -20.97 -7.32 -28.29
C THR A 286 -19.75 -6.42 -28.45
N ASP A 287 -19.92 -5.10 -28.58
CA ASP A 287 -18.79 -4.14 -28.63
C ASP A 287 -18.21 -3.91 -27.22
N TYR A 288 -17.60 -4.97 -26.68
CA TYR A 288 -17.01 -4.98 -25.36
C TYR A 288 -15.75 -4.10 -25.35
N TYR A 289 -15.73 -3.06 -24.51
CA TYR A 289 -14.50 -2.33 -24.25
C TYR A 289 -13.54 -3.22 -23.46
N TYR A 290 -12.31 -3.37 -23.94
CA TYR A 290 -11.33 -4.25 -23.31
C TYR A 290 -9.97 -3.58 -23.10
N GLN A 291 -9.21 -4.11 -22.15
CA GLN A 291 -7.82 -3.73 -21.90
C GLN A 291 -6.98 -4.96 -21.53
N PHE A 292 -5.67 -4.76 -21.40
CA PHE A 292 -4.76 -5.76 -20.84
C PHE A 292 -4.14 -5.21 -19.54
N ASP A 293 -4.36 -5.92 -18.43
CA ASP A 293 -3.66 -5.68 -17.17
C ASP A 293 -2.44 -6.59 -17.10
N ARG A 294 -1.25 -6.00 -17.01
CA ARG A 294 0.01 -6.74 -16.91
C ARG A 294 0.50 -6.71 -15.48
N ARG A 295 0.83 -7.89 -14.95
CA ARG A 295 1.40 -8.05 -13.62
C ARG A 295 2.68 -8.86 -13.65
N VAL A 296 3.75 -8.32 -13.08
CA VAL A 296 5.02 -9.04 -12.92
C VAL A 296 5.27 -9.26 -11.43
N ARG A 297 5.57 -10.49 -11.02
CA ARG A 297 5.84 -10.83 -9.61
C ARG A 297 7.07 -11.72 -9.46
N PRO A 298 8.02 -11.36 -8.59
CA PRO A 298 9.13 -12.23 -8.24
C PRO A 298 8.67 -13.25 -7.20
N VAL A 299 9.16 -14.49 -7.30
CA VAL A 299 8.86 -15.56 -6.36
C VAL A 299 10.14 -16.29 -6.02
N VAL A 300 10.49 -16.33 -4.74
CA VAL A 300 11.61 -17.16 -4.25
C VAL A 300 11.05 -18.48 -3.77
N LYS A 301 11.47 -19.58 -4.40
CA LYS A 301 11.08 -20.94 -4.03
C LYS A 301 12.30 -21.85 -4.04
N ASP A 302 12.51 -22.59 -2.95
CA ASP A 302 13.62 -23.55 -2.82
C ASP A 302 15.00 -22.93 -3.13
N ASN A 303 15.24 -21.69 -2.67
CA ASN A 303 16.42 -20.88 -2.98
C ASN A 303 16.64 -20.60 -4.48
N VAL A 304 15.59 -20.67 -5.29
CA VAL A 304 15.60 -20.29 -6.71
C VAL A 304 14.67 -19.09 -6.90
N LEU A 305 15.14 -18.11 -7.68
CA LEU A 305 14.34 -16.95 -8.04
C LEU A 305 13.60 -17.20 -9.35
N TYR A 306 12.28 -17.03 -9.29
CA TYR A 306 11.37 -17.07 -10.42
C TYR A 306 10.74 -15.71 -10.65
N LEU A 307 10.34 -15.44 -11.88
CA LEU A 307 9.53 -14.30 -12.27
C LEU A 307 8.28 -14.81 -12.96
N THR A 308 7.11 -14.42 -12.46
CA THR A 308 5.83 -14.71 -13.10
C THR A 308 5.30 -13.44 -13.72
N GLU A 309 5.14 -13.44 -15.03
CA GLU A 309 4.50 -12.37 -15.79
C GLU A 309 3.12 -12.84 -16.22
N ARG A 310 2.07 -12.11 -15.83
CA ARG A 310 0.69 -12.37 -16.20
C ARG A 310 0.15 -11.20 -17.01
N ASP A 311 -0.29 -11.46 -18.23
CA ASP A 311 -1.12 -10.54 -19.01
C ASP A 311 -2.58 -11.02 -18.93
N SER A 312 -3.47 -10.19 -18.37
CA SER A 312 -4.89 -10.51 -18.22
C SER A 312 -5.71 -9.69 -19.22
N LEU A 313 -6.46 -10.36 -20.10
CA LEU A 313 -7.48 -9.71 -20.92
C LEU A 313 -8.66 -9.36 -20.01
N GLN A 314 -9.05 -8.10 -20.04
CA GLN A 314 -10.06 -7.52 -19.19
C GLN A 314 -11.16 -6.84 -20.00
N ILE A 315 -12.42 -6.99 -19.59
CA ILE A 315 -13.57 -6.33 -20.22
C ILE A 315 -14.21 -5.37 -19.22
N LYS A 316 -14.47 -4.13 -19.65
CA LYS A 316 -15.18 -3.14 -18.83
C LYS A 316 -16.67 -3.44 -18.80
N PHE A 317 -17.37 -3.07 -17.74
CA PHE A 317 -18.83 -2.98 -17.80
C PHE A 317 -19.31 -1.84 -18.70
N HIS A 318 -20.49 -2.02 -19.32
CA HIS A 318 -21.12 -1.00 -20.15
C HIS A 318 -21.59 0.20 -19.33
N ASP A 319 -21.45 1.40 -19.88
CA ASP A 319 -21.87 2.69 -19.30
C ASP A 319 -21.35 2.96 -17.87
N MET A 320 -20.27 2.29 -17.47
CA MET A 320 -19.51 2.72 -16.29
C MET A 320 -18.71 3.96 -16.64
N GLU A 321 -18.65 4.92 -15.71
CA GLU A 321 -17.76 6.08 -15.77
C GLU A 321 -16.30 5.65 -16.04
N GLU A 322 -15.45 6.57 -16.52
CA GLU A 322 -14.05 6.32 -16.94
C GLU A 322 -13.10 5.89 -15.80
N ASP A 323 -13.52 5.04 -14.87
CA ASP A 323 -12.65 4.43 -13.88
C ASP A 323 -11.99 3.15 -14.44
N ILE A 324 -10.68 3.07 -14.18
CA ILE A 324 -9.75 2.00 -14.52
C ILE A 324 -10.01 0.72 -13.69
N SER A 325 -10.81 0.78 -12.62
CA SER A 325 -10.98 -0.29 -11.64
C SER A 325 -12.13 -1.27 -11.87
N THR A 326 -13.10 -0.94 -12.73
CA THR A 326 -14.31 -1.74 -12.96
C THR A 326 -14.21 -2.64 -14.20
N TYR A 327 -13.24 -3.54 -14.17
CA TYR A 327 -12.94 -4.48 -15.25
C TYR A 327 -13.01 -5.94 -14.79
N PHE A 328 -13.43 -6.80 -15.70
CA PHE A 328 -13.61 -8.24 -15.52
C PHE A 328 -12.47 -8.98 -16.20
N ASP A 329 -11.76 -9.82 -15.46
CA ASP A 329 -10.78 -10.72 -16.07
C ASP A 329 -11.52 -11.82 -16.83
N VAL A 330 -11.15 -12.04 -18.09
CA VAL A 330 -11.78 -13.07 -18.95
C VAL A 330 -10.81 -14.12 -19.47
N ALA A 331 -9.54 -13.78 -19.57
CA ALA A 331 -8.47 -14.70 -19.92
C ALA A 331 -7.13 -14.20 -19.40
N GLN A 332 -6.19 -15.12 -19.22
CA GLN A 332 -4.81 -14.77 -18.90
C GLN A 332 -3.81 -15.54 -19.76
N VAL A 333 -2.66 -14.93 -19.95
CA VAL A 333 -1.43 -15.59 -20.37
C VAL A 333 -0.39 -15.37 -19.28
N VAL A 334 0.17 -16.47 -18.78
CA VAL A 334 1.17 -16.48 -17.71
C VAL A 334 2.47 -17.03 -18.28
N ARG A 335 3.53 -16.23 -18.21
CA ARG A 335 4.90 -16.61 -18.57
C ARG A 335 5.71 -16.75 -17.29
N GLU A 336 6.39 -17.88 -17.18
CA GLU A 336 7.26 -18.19 -16.04
C GLU A 336 8.70 -18.19 -16.49
N TYR A 337 9.54 -17.46 -15.77
CA TYR A 337 10.98 -17.36 -16.00
C TYR A 337 11.73 -17.77 -14.74
N GLN A 338 12.88 -18.42 -14.92
CA GLN A 338 13.81 -18.73 -13.85
C GLN A 338 15.08 -17.91 -14.00
N TYR A 339 15.53 -17.29 -12.92
CA TYR A 339 16.76 -16.54 -12.89
C TYR A 339 17.97 -17.47 -12.77
N SER A 340 18.95 -17.31 -13.65
CA SER A 340 20.17 -18.13 -13.68
C SER A 340 21.43 -17.40 -13.19
N GLY A 341 21.30 -16.11 -12.85
CA GLY A 341 22.41 -15.23 -12.45
C GLY A 341 22.92 -14.33 -13.58
N GLY A 342 23.55 -13.21 -13.22
CA GLY A 342 24.17 -12.25 -14.14
C GLY A 342 23.19 -11.59 -15.10
N GLY A 343 21.98 -11.28 -14.65
CA GLY A 343 20.90 -10.70 -15.45
C GLY A 343 20.22 -11.67 -16.42
N LYS A 344 20.52 -12.98 -16.36
CA LYS A 344 20.01 -13.97 -17.33
C LYS A 344 18.77 -14.69 -16.82
N TRP A 345 17.69 -14.59 -17.58
CA TRP A 345 16.43 -15.28 -17.35
C TRP A 345 16.18 -16.37 -18.39
N GLN A 346 15.83 -17.56 -17.92
CA GLN A 346 15.41 -18.66 -18.76
C GLN A 346 13.88 -18.75 -18.74
N HIS A 347 13.24 -18.67 -19.92
CA HIS A 347 11.82 -18.97 -20.05
C HIS A 347 11.58 -20.46 -19.77
N LEU A 348 10.64 -20.75 -18.88
CA LEU A 348 10.28 -22.11 -18.47
C LEU A 348 8.98 -22.56 -19.14
N SER A 349 7.94 -21.72 -19.08
CA SER A 349 6.64 -22.08 -19.61
C SER A 349 5.79 -20.87 -19.96
N THR A 350 4.89 -21.06 -20.92
CA THR A 350 3.77 -20.17 -21.20
C THR A 350 2.50 -20.97 -20.98
N LYS A 351 1.66 -20.53 -20.04
CA LYS A 351 0.40 -21.16 -19.65
C LYS A 351 -0.71 -20.11 -19.64
N GLY A 352 -1.91 -20.54 -19.30
CA GLY A 352 -3.08 -19.67 -19.19
C GLY A 352 -4.26 -20.22 -19.96
N GLY A 353 -5.22 -19.36 -20.25
CA GLY A 353 -6.45 -19.73 -20.92
C GLY A 353 -7.61 -18.82 -20.55
N PRO A 354 -8.81 -19.15 -21.05
CA PRO A 354 -10.06 -18.58 -20.57
C PRO A 354 -10.18 -18.74 -19.05
N LYS A 355 -10.69 -17.72 -18.39
CA LYS A 355 -11.00 -17.79 -16.95
C LYS A 355 -12.22 -18.67 -16.68
N TYR A 356 -13.23 -18.55 -17.54
CA TYR A 356 -14.49 -19.28 -17.43
C TYR A 356 -14.52 -20.45 -18.42
N GLU A 357 -15.08 -21.58 -17.98
CA GLU A 357 -15.42 -22.70 -18.84
C GLU A 357 -16.81 -22.52 -19.47
N LYS A 358 -17.08 -23.23 -20.57
CA LYS A 358 -18.39 -23.14 -21.27
C LYS A 358 -19.59 -23.53 -20.40
N ASN A 359 -19.35 -24.30 -19.33
CA ASN A 359 -20.40 -24.83 -18.44
C ASN A 359 -20.43 -24.15 -17.07
N SER A 360 -19.48 -23.26 -16.73
CA SER A 360 -19.34 -22.66 -15.39
C SER A 360 -20.15 -21.37 -15.21
N LEU A 361 -21.21 -21.18 -15.99
CA LEU A 361 -21.99 -19.94 -16.08
C LEU A 361 -22.95 -19.70 -14.89
N THR A 362 -22.56 -20.08 -13.67
CA THR A 362 -23.37 -19.85 -12.47
C THR A 362 -23.38 -18.38 -12.07
N SER A 363 -24.55 -17.92 -11.63
CA SER A 363 -24.90 -16.54 -11.27
C SER A 363 -23.86 -15.89 -10.35
N GLY A 364 -23.47 -14.65 -10.68
CA GLY A 364 -22.66 -13.78 -9.82
C GLY A 364 -23.32 -13.45 -8.48
N LEU A 365 -22.81 -12.42 -7.80
CA LEU A 365 -23.40 -11.97 -6.55
C LEU A 365 -24.77 -11.33 -6.77
N ASN A 366 -25.58 -11.32 -5.71
CA ASN A 366 -26.82 -10.57 -5.64
C ASN A 366 -26.82 -9.62 -4.44
N ALA A 367 -27.79 -8.71 -4.37
CA ALA A 367 -27.87 -7.68 -3.33
C ALA A 367 -27.93 -8.22 -1.88
N ASN A 368 -28.33 -9.49 -1.67
CA ASN A 368 -28.31 -10.08 -0.32
C ASN A 368 -26.91 -10.53 0.10
N ASP A 369 -25.98 -10.75 -0.82
CA ASP A 369 -24.60 -11.14 -0.52
C ASP A 369 -23.79 -10.00 0.12
N PHE A 370 -24.21 -8.75 -0.06
CA PHE A 370 -23.54 -7.53 0.44
C PHE A 370 -23.92 -7.23 1.89
N ARG A 371 -23.65 -8.19 2.78
CA ARG A 371 -23.89 -8.11 4.23
C ARG A 371 -22.80 -8.82 5.02
N ILE A 372 -22.52 -8.35 6.23
CA ILE A 372 -21.70 -9.07 7.23
C ILE A 372 -22.53 -9.18 8.51
N GLY A 373 -22.85 -10.42 8.92
CA GLY A 373 -23.85 -10.65 9.95
C GLY A 373 -25.19 -10.01 9.57
N LYS A 374 -25.63 -9.03 10.36
CA LYS A 374 -26.89 -8.30 10.12
C LYS A 374 -26.71 -6.93 9.45
N ILE A 375 -25.48 -6.47 9.28
CA ILE A 375 -25.18 -5.15 8.72
C ILE A 375 -25.23 -5.28 7.20
N LYS A 376 -26.00 -4.41 6.54
CA LYS A 376 -26.19 -4.42 5.11
C LYS A 376 -25.55 -3.18 4.47
N LEU A 377 -24.82 -3.37 3.38
CA LEU A 377 -24.31 -2.26 2.59
C LEU A 377 -25.47 -1.42 2.03
N LEU A 378 -25.30 -0.10 1.98
CA LEU A 378 -26.32 0.87 1.55
C LEU A 378 -27.56 0.92 2.44
N SER A 379 -27.51 0.36 3.66
CA SER A 379 -28.58 0.56 4.65
C SER A 379 -28.42 1.87 5.40
N PRO A 380 -29.51 2.50 5.88
CA PRO A 380 -29.41 3.65 6.78
C PRO A 380 -28.69 3.27 8.08
N VAL A 381 -27.81 4.14 8.57
CA VAL A 381 -27.07 3.94 9.83
C VAL A 381 -28.00 3.67 11.01
N ARG A 382 -29.20 4.26 11.00
CA ARG A 382 -30.22 4.08 12.04
C ARG A 382 -30.74 2.64 12.15
N GLU A 383 -30.66 1.85 11.08
CA GLU A 383 -31.02 0.44 11.07
C GLU A 383 -29.86 -0.45 11.57
N ALA A 384 -28.62 -0.04 11.32
CA ALA A 384 -27.42 -0.79 11.69
C ALA A 384 -26.90 -0.48 13.10
N ALA A 385 -27.15 0.72 13.63
CA ALA A 385 -26.50 1.25 14.83
C ALA A 385 -26.62 0.33 16.05
N GLY A 386 -27.84 -0.18 16.31
CA GLY A 386 -28.09 -1.09 17.43
C GLY A 386 -27.38 -2.45 17.30
N GLU A 387 -27.15 -2.91 16.07
CA GLU A 387 -26.48 -4.20 15.81
C GLU A 387 -24.96 -4.10 15.98
N ILE A 388 -24.39 -2.92 15.76
CA ILE A 388 -22.95 -2.66 15.92
C ILE A 388 -22.60 -2.02 17.27
N GLY A 389 -23.58 -1.60 18.05
CA GLY A 389 -23.37 -0.87 19.31
C GLY A 389 -22.90 0.56 19.10
N LEU A 390 -23.27 1.17 17.97
CA LEU A 390 -22.98 2.57 17.66
C LEU A 390 -23.98 3.46 18.41
N ASP A 391 -23.47 4.34 19.26
CA ASP A 391 -24.25 5.39 19.90
C ASP A 391 -24.35 6.60 18.97
N LEU A 392 -25.51 6.74 18.32
CA LEU A 392 -25.76 7.82 17.36
C LEU A 392 -25.71 9.22 18.00
N GLU A 393 -25.92 9.34 19.32
CA GLU A 393 -25.91 10.63 20.00
C GLU A 393 -24.51 11.26 20.08
N GLN A 394 -23.46 10.47 19.83
CA GLN A 394 -22.07 10.93 19.82
C GLN A 394 -21.65 11.61 18.51
N TYR A 395 -22.49 11.55 17.48
CA TYR A 395 -22.18 12.03 16.15
C TYR A 395 -23.19 13.10 15.71
N THR A 396 -22.68 14.14 15.08
CA THR A 396 -23.50 15.19 14.46
C THR A 396 -23.89 14.80 13.04
N ASP A 397 -24.91 15.45 12.48
CA ASP A 397 -25.27 15.30 11.06
C ASP A 397 -24.08 15.65 10.14
N TYR A 398 -23.22 16.59 10.57
CA TYR A 398 -22.01 16.93 9.83
C TYR A 398 -20.99 15.78 9.85
N ASP A 399 -20.82 15.09 10.97
CA ASP A 399 -19.91 13.93 11.05
C ASP A 399 -20.37 12.83 10.09
N PHE A 400 -21.67 12.54 10.03
CA PHE A 400 -22.21 11.58 9.08
C PHE A 400 -22.13 12.05 7.62
N LEU A 401 -22.12 13.36 7.37
CA LEU A 401 -21.91 13.93 6.04
C LEU A 401 -20.45 13.77 5.57
N VAL A 402 -19.47 14.07 6.44
CA VAL A 402 -18.03 14.00 6.08
C VAL A 402 -17.46 12.58 6.15
N GLY A 403 -18.10 11.70 6.92
CA GLY A 403 -17.74 10.28 7.03
C GLY A 403 -17.37 9.88 8.44
N VAL A 404 -17.93 8.76 8.90
CA VAL A 404 -17.62 8.13 10.19
C VAL A 404 -17.10 6.72 9.96
N LEU A 405 -15.99 6.36 10.61
CA LEU A 405 -15.49 4.98 10.64
C LEU A 405 -15.66 4.41 12.05
N TYR A 406 -16.47 3.38 12.19
CA TYR A 406 -16.74 2.72 13.46
C TYR A 406 -16.14 1.30 13.47
N ARG A 407 -15.46 0.94 14.56
CA ARG A 407 -14.80 -0.36 14.72
C ARG A 407 -15.24 -1.03 16.02
N ASN A 408 -15.81 -2.23 15.93
CA ASN A 408 -16.18 -3.01 17.12
C ASN A 408 -16.17 -4.52 16.81
N GLY A 409 -15.64 -5.32 17.73
CA GLY A 409 -15.74 -6.77 17.66
C GLY A 409 -15.15 -7.43 16.40
N GLY A 410 -14.18 -6.78 15.74
CA GLY A 410 -13.60 -7.26 14.47
C GLY A 410 -14.37 -6.86 13.22
N VAL A 411 -15.47 -6.11 13.36
CA VAL A 411 -16.20 -5.48 12.27
C VAL A 411 -15.85 -4.00 12.19
N CYS A 412 -15.57 -3.52 10.98
CA CYS A 412 -15.42 -2.10 10.68
C CYS A 412 -16.58 -1.66 9.79
N VAL A 413 -17.12 -0.47 10.05
CA VAL A 413 -18.25 0.11 9.32
C VAL A 413 -17.92 1.55 8.96
N GLY A 414 -17.92 1.86 7.67
CA GLY A 414 -17.86 3.24 7.18
C GLY A 414 -19.25 3.75 6.88
N ILE A 415 -19.54 4.96 7.34
CA ILE A 415 -20.83 5.63 7.20
C ILE A 415 -20.59 6.97 6.52
N THR A 416 -21.32 7.23 5.43
CA THR A 416 -21.31 8.51 4.71
C THR A 416 -22.74 8.84 4.29
N ASN A 417 -23.16 10.10 4.41
CA ASN A 417 -24.53 10.55 4.11
C ASN A 417 -25.60 9.75 4.88
N GLU A 418 -25.35 9.43 6.16
CA GLU A 418 -26.20 8.55 6.99
C GLU A 418 -26.38 7.11 6.44
N ILE A 419 -25.59 6.69 5.45
CA ILE A 419 -25.68 5.38 4.80
C ILE A 419 -24.41 4.58 5.07
N ILE A 420 -24.55 3.28 5.27
CA ILE A 420 -23.43 2.34 5.39
C ILE A 420 -22.77 2.15 4.02
N SER A 421 -21.66 2.84 3.77
CA SER A 421 -20.90 2.80 2.51
C SER A 421 -19.71 1.85 2.52
N TYR A 422 -19.30 1.36 3.70
CA TYR A 422 -18.24 0.36 3.84
C TYR A 422 -18.54 -0.61 4.98
N ILE A 423 -18.22 -1.89 4.79
CA ILE A 423 -18.27 -2.91 5.84
C ILE A 423 -17.06 -3.82 5.68
N SER A 424 -16.32 -4.10 6.75
CA SER A 424 -15.31 -5.15 6.74
C SER A 424 -15.39 -6.07 7.95
N LEU A 425 -14.98 -7.32 7.74
CA LEU A 425 -14.68 -8.31 8.77
C LEU A 425 -13.18 -8.56 8.75
N GLU A 426 -12.52 -8.31 9.89
CA GLU A 426 -11.05 -8.27 10.01
C GLU A 426 -10.51 -9.20 11.09
N LYS A 427 -11.38 -9.84 11.88
CA LYS A 427 -11.00 -10.80 12.92
C LYS A 427 -11.87 -12.04 12.86
N ASP A 428 -11.31 -13.13 13.35
CA ASP A 428 -12.01 -14.39 13.55
C ASP A 428 -13.10 -14.26 14.62
N GLY A 429 -14.17 -15.06 14.46
CA GLY A 429 -15.34 -15.04 15.31
C GLY A 429 -16.54 -15.75 14.69
N GLU A 430 -17.70 -15.59 15.32
CA GLU A 430 -18.94 -16.23 14.88
C GLU A 430 -19.61 -15.52 13.68
N ILE A 431 -19.15 -14.31 13.35
CA ILE A 431 -19.73 -13.49 12.29
C ILE A 431 -19.30 -14.07 10.93
N GLU A 432 -20.28 -14.30 10.06
CA GLU A 432 -20.08 -14.80 8.70
C GLU A 432 -20.81 -13.93 7.68
N THR A 433 -20.43 -14.12 6.42
CA THR A 433 -21.19 -13.62 5.28
C THR A 433 -22.47 -14.44 5.08
N PRO A 434 -23.45 -13.97 4.27
CA PRO A 434 -24.70 -14.69 3.99
C PRO A 434 -24.52 -16.10 3.40
N ARG A 435 -23.40 -16.35 2.73
CA ARG A 435 -23.06 -17.68 2.19
C ARG A 435 -22.23 -18.53 3.17
N GLY A 436 -21.92 -18.02 4.36
CA GLY A 436 -21.18 -18.74 5.41
C GLY A 436 -19.66 -18.60 5.32
N LEU A 437 -19.12 -17.57 4.66
CA LEU A 437 -17.68 -17.34 4.64
C LEU A 437 -17.22 -16.61 5.91
N LYS A 438 -16.10 -17.05 6.47
CA LYS A 438 -15.46 -16.51 7.68
C LYS A 438 -13.98 -16.25 7.44
N ILE A 439 -13.38 -15.48 8.35
CA ILE A 439 -11.91 -15.38 8.44
C ILE A 439 -11.32 -16.76 8.71
N PHE A 440 -10.12 -17.02 8.20
CA PHE A 440 -9.42 -18.31 8.22
C PHE A 440 -10.07 -19.47 7.44
N HIS A 441 -11.20 -19.27 6.75
CA HIS A 441 -11.61 -20.22 5.73
C HIS A 441 -10.58 -20.29 4.61
N SER A 442 -10.45 -21.45 3.96
CA SER A 442 -9.49 -21.63 2.88
C SER A 442 -9.96 -20.96 1.58
N LYS A 443 -9.01 -20.68 0.67
CA LYS A 443 -9.28 -20.25 -0.71
C LYS A 443 -10.26 -21.19 -1.41
N GLN A 444 -10.12 -22.50 -1.21
CA GLN A 444 -11.03 -23.47 -1.79
C GLN A 444 -12.46 -23.33 -1.22
N GLN A 445 -12.60 -23.14 0.09
CA GLN A 445 -13.92 -22.89 0.68
C GLN A 445 -14.55 -21.59 0.16
N ALA A 446 -13.77 -20.53 -0.03
CA ALA A 446 -14.24 -19.30 -0.65
C ALA A 446 -14.70 -19.53 -2.10
N MET A 447 -13.92 -20.30 -2.87
CA MET A 447 -14.27 -20.71 -4.24
C MET A 447 -15.56 -21.54 -4.29
N ASP A 448 -15.76 -22.46 -3.34
CA ASP A 448 -16.96 -23.31 -3.30
C ASP A 448 -18.22 -22.48 -2.98
N LEU A 449 -18.10 -21.42 -2.18
CA LEU A 449 -19.22 -20.56 -1.77
C LEU A 449 -19.56 -19.47 -2.79
N TYR A 450 -18.55 -18.90 -3.43
CA TYR A 450 -18.69 -17.71 -4.28
C TYR A 450 -18.33 -17.91 -5.74
N GLY A 451 -17.67 -19.00 -6.09
CA GLY A 451 -17.18 -19.28 -7.44
C GLY A 451 -15.92 -18.46 -7.78
N LEU A 452 -15.67 -18.32 -9.08
CA LEU A 452 -14.56 -17.51 -9.57
C LEU A 452 -14.86 -16.02 -9.33
N PRO A 453 -13.89 -15.21 -8.87
CA PRO A 453 -14.07 -13.77 -8.76
C PRO A 453 -14.24 -13.14 -10.13
N ASP A 454 -14.80 -11.94 -10.20
CA ASP A 454 -14.89 -11.18 -11.43
C ASP A 454 -13.51 -10.60 -11.81
N ARG A 455 -12.78 -10.07 -10.82
CA ARG A 455 -11.40 -9.61 -10.93
C ARG A 455 -10.48 -10.35 -9.95
N GLY A 456 -9.32 -10.77 -10.45
CA GLY A 456 -8.37 -11.67 -9.80
C GLY A 456 -8.48 -13.12 -10.27
N TYR A 457 -7.45 -13.91 -9.96
CA TYR A 457 -7.36 -15.35 -10.19
C TYR A 457 -7.13 -16.10 -8.88
N TYR A 458 -7.24 -17.44 -8.88
CA TYR A 458 -7.12 -18.26 -7.68
C TYR A 458 -5.83 -17.96 -6.87
N GLU A 459 -4.73 -17.71 -7.57
CA GLU A 459 -3.42 -17.45 -6.98
C GLU A 459 -3.30 -16.03 -6.37
N ASP A 460 -4.22 -15.11 -6.71
CA ASP A 460 -4.14 -13.73 -6.23
C ASP A 460 -4.48 -13.60 -4.74
N ARG A 461 -3.92 -12.54 -4.13
CA ARG A 461 -4.19 -12.18 -2.73
C ARG A 461 -5.56 -11.55 -2.55
N ILE A 462 -6.12 -10.91 -3.57
CA ILE A 462 -7.42 -10.23 -3.48
C ILE A 462 -8.30 -10.72 -4.62
N TRP A 463 -9.51 -11.12 -4.26
CA TRP A 463 -10.59 -11.49 -5.15
C TRP A 463 -11.69 -10.45 -5.06
N THR A 464 -12.12 -9.90 -6.19
CA THR A 464 -13.19 -8.89 -6.24
C THR A 464 -14.34 -9.41 -7.08
N TYR A 465 -15.54 -9.23 -6.55
CA TYR A 465 -16.81 -9.51 -7.21
C TYR A 465 -17.61 -8.20 -7.27
N TYR A 466 -18.34 -8.00 -8.35
CA TYR A 466 -19.12 -6.79 -8.57
C TYR A 466 -20.62 -7.09 -8.57
N LEU A 467 -21.38 -6.13 -8.04
CA LEU A 467 -22.82 -6.04 -8.25
C LEU A 467 -23.14 -4.71 -8.92
N LEU A 468 -23.67 -4.78 -10.13
CA LEU A 468 -24.15 -3.58 -10.82
C LEU A 468 -25.50 -3.15 -10.26
N ARG A 469 -25.62 -1.84 -10.04
CA ARG A 469 -26.88 -1.17 -9.72
C ARG A 469 -27.05 0.06 -10.61
N ASP A 470 -28.31 0.32 -10.93
CA ASP A 470 -28.74 1.50 -11.65
C ASP A 470 -29.32 2.49 -10.62
N GLU A 471 -28.82 3.73 -10.62
CA GLU A 471 -29.29 4.81 -9.76
C GLU A 471 -29.87 5.96 -10.56
N GLU A 472 -31.08 6.39 -10.17
CA GLU A 472 -31.65 7.64 -10.64
C GLU A 472 -31.24 8.77 -9.71
N MET A 473 -30.42 9.69 -10.20
CA MET A 473 -30.11 10.96 -9.54
C MET A 473 -30.84 12.11 -10.22
N GLU A 474 -30.90 13.27 -9.56
CA GLU A 474 -31.53 14.49 -10.11
C GLU A 474 -30.98 14.90 -11.48
N PHE A 475 -29.73 14.53 -11.80
CA PHE A 475 -29.04 14.89 -13.04
C PHE A 475 -28.98 13.78 -14.11
N GLY A 476 -29.51 12.59 -13.83
CA GLY A 476 -29.51 11.49 -14.79
C GLY A 476 -29.53 10.11 -14.17
N HIS A 477 -29.41 9.11 -15.05
CA HIS A 477 -29.30 7.70 -14.69
C HIS A 477 -27.81 7.32 -14.68
N TYR A 478 -27.32 6.86 -13.53
CA TYR A 478 -25.93 6.46 -13.32
C TYR A 478 -25.87 4.97 -13.04
N ARG A 479 -24.86 4.29 -13.58
CA ARG A 479 -24.58 2.90 -13.25
C ARG A 479 -23.39 2.82 -12.32
N MET A 480 -23.58 2.13 -11.20
CA MET A 480 -22.56 1.94 -10.16
C MET A 480 -22.28 0.45 -9.96
N ALA A 481 -21.10 0.15 -9.42
CA ALA A 481 -20.65 -1.22 -9.19
C ALA A 481 -20.24 -1.39 -7.72
N ASP A 482 -21.09 -1.95 -6.88
CA ASP A 482 -20.71 -2.28 -5.51
C ASP A 482 -19.69 -3.44 -5.53
N THR A 483 -18.71 -3.39 -4.64
CA THR A 483 -17.65 -4.41 -4.59
C THR A 483 -17.76 -5.29 -3.36
N PHE A 484 -17.60 -6.60 -3.54
CA PHE A 484 -17.37 -7.57 -2.48
C PHE A 484 -15.98 -8.14 -2.69
N ASN A 485 -15.14 -8.05 -1.67
CA ASN A 485 -13.73 -8.37 -1.76
C ASN A 485 -13.33 -9.37 -0.68
N ILE A 486 -12.45 -10.30 -1.07
CA ILE A 486 -11.83 -11.27 -0.17
C ILE A 486 -10.32 -11.12 -0.31
N GLU A 487 -9.63 -10.77 0.78
CA GLU A 487 -8.17 -10.79 0.88
C GLU A 487 -7.73 -12.09 1.56
N PHE A 488 -6.66 -12.67 1.03
CA PHE A 488 -6.04 -13.90 1.51
C PHE A 488 -4.62 -13.66 2.01
N GLU A 489 -4.29 -14.32 3.10
CA GLU A 489 -2.93 -14.52 3.57
C GLU A 489 -2.53 -15.98 3.34
N GLY A 490 -1.68 -16.20 2.33
CA GLY A 490 -1.44 -17.55 1.81
C GLY A 490 -2.73 -18.15 1.26
N ASP A 491 -3.14 -19.29 1.81
CA ASP A 491 -4.35 -20.02 1.41
C ASP A 491 -5.58 -19.71 2.29
N PHE A 492 -5.48 -18.78 3.24
CA PHE A 492 -6.55 -18.50 4.20
C PHE A 492 -7.11 -17.09 4.04
N VAL A 493 -8.42 -16.93 4.21
CA VAL A 493 -9.09 -15.64 4.22
C VAL A 493 -8.58 -14.81 5.40
N LYS A 494 -8.02 -13.65 5.11
CA LYS A 494 -7.52 -12.68 6.08
C LYS A 494 -8.52 -11.58 6.37
N LYS A 495 -9.20 -11.08 5.33
CA LYS A 495 -10.16 -9.98 5.44
C LYS A 495 -11.25 -10.11 4.39
N ILE A 496 -12.47 -9.75 4.74
CA ILE A 496 -13.59 -9.62 3.81
C ILE A 496 -14.07 -8.18 3.91
N TRP A 497 -14.28 -7.49 2.79
CA TRP A 497 -14.88 -6.16 2.83
C TRP A 497 -15.78 -5.91 1.64
N MET A 498 -16.76 -5.06 1.89
CA MET A 498 -17.72 -4.59 0.91
C MET A 498 -17.64 -3.07 0.91
N SER A 499 -17.69 -2.49 -0.28
CA SER A 499 -17.77 -1.05 -0.40
C SER A 499 -18.79 -0.68 -1.45
N GLU A 500 -19.53 0.38 -1.13
CA GLU A 500 -20.11 1.21 -2.15
C GLU A 500 -18.97 1.74 -3.01
N TYR A 501 -19.07 1.57 -4.33
CA TYR A 501 -18.15 2.27 -5.21
C TYR A 501 -18.58 3.73 -5.29
N ILE A 502 -17.83 4.58 -4.61
CA ILE A 502 -17.88 6.03 -4.77
C ILE A 502 -16.80 6.34 -5.81
N SER A 503 -17.19 6.81 -7.00
CA SER A 503 -16.19 7.40 -7.90
C SER A 503 -15.60 8.60 -7.16
N VAL A 504 -14.31 8.51 -6.83
CA VAL A 504 -13.59 9.62 -6.23
C VAL A 504 -13.42 10.65 -7.33
N TYR A 505 -14.30 11.66 -7.34
CA TYR A 505 -14.22 12.83 -8.23
C TYR A 505 -13.42 13.96 -7.62
#